data_AF-V9L4N5-F1
#
_entry.id   AF-V9L4N5-F1
#
_cell.length_a   1.000
_cell.length_b   1.000
_cell.length_c   1.000
_cell.angle_alpha   90.00
_cell.angle_beta   90.00
_cell.angle_gamma   90.00
#
_symmetry.space_group_name_H-M   'P 1'
#
loop_
_entity.id
_entity.type
_entity.pdbx_description
1 polymer ?
#
loop_
_entity_poly.entity_id
_entity_poly.type
_entity_poly.pdbx_seq_one_letter_code
_entity_poly.pdbx_strand_id
1 'polypeptide(L)'
;TTLFQTGTSGDCDSDEENFDEIYWKMGSTNMKKFFASLKSIPPKSLSLTKEVLRKRKQLDVTVQGLQPQIKVGLIKLEEIRKTQQELVNHKAEVEKNINFEYEVDVINTIKKVISGTREQATNCTNCQFTCDFPCRCSDGWKWFCAAMDMWGNCKVCPDHCAMRYHKLQNYTFEYDIKKEKRTYEDMKAKYEKACGQKLTQEKLKQKLEEELGQIQSKVHDLVETVSRCLARLD
;
A
#
# COMPACT_ATOMS: atom_id res chain seq x y z
N THR A 1 11.81 -42.62 82.78
CA THR A 1 12.30 -41.53 83.65
C THR A 1 13.05 -40.55 82.78
N THR A 2 12.52 -39.33 82.72
CA THR A 2 13.23 -38.03 82.61
C THR A 2 14.75 -38.14 82.80
N LEU A 3 15.59 -37.44 82.05
CA LEU A 3 15.71 -35.99 81.87
C LEU A 3 16.56 -35.73 80.62
N PHE A 4 16.35 -34.60 79.93
CA PHE A 4 17.43 -33.61 79.75
C PHE A 4 16.80 -32.29 79.30
N GLN A 5 16.92 -31.28 80.15
CA GLN A 5 16.60 -29.90 79.84
C GLN A 5 17.75 -29.02 80.34
N THR A 6 17.84 -27.85 79.70
CA THR A 6 18.69 -26.68 79.97
C THR A 6 20.10 -26.75 79.38
N GLY A 7 20.57 -25.78 78.59
CA GLY A 7 19.95 -24.57 78.06
C GLY A 7 20.93 -23.81 77.14
N THR A 8 20.37 -22.93 76.30
CA THR A 8 20.90 -21.63 75.78
C THR A 8 22.34 -21.57 75.25
N SER A 9 22.69 -20.95 74.13
CA SER A 9 22.13 -19.80 73.39
C SER A 9 22.98 -19.62 72.13
N GLY A 10 22.39 -19.14 71.05
CA GLY A 10 23.12 -18.69 69.87
C GLY A 10 22.16 -18.17 68.82
N ASP A 11 21.76 -16.91 68.97
CA ASP A 11 21.11 -16.10 67.94
C ASP A 11 21.94 -16.14 66.65
N CYS A 12 21.27 -16.40 65.52
CA CYS A 12 21.64 -15.85 64.24
C CYS A 12 20.38 -15.55 63.42
N ASP A 13 20.19 -14.24 63.20
CA ASP A 13 19.54 -13.57 62.08
C ASP A 13 18.03 -13.75 61.88
N SER A 14 17.29 -13.07 62.75
CA SER A 14 15.94 -12.56 62.50
C SER A 14 15.99 -11.27 61.65
N ASP A 15 16.54 -11.33 60.43
CA ASP A 15 16.56 -10.19 59.49
C ASP A 15 15.91 -10.49 58.12
N GLU A 16 15.41 -11.70 57.88
CA GLU A 16 14.68 -12.03 56.64
C GLU A 16 13.22 -11.55 56.64
N GLU A 17 12.55 -11.48 57.80
CA GLU A 17 11.12 -11.10 57.86
C GLU A 17 10.87 -9.58 57.66
N ASN A 18 11.88 -8.74 57.85
CA ASN A 18 11.75 -7.27 57.74
C ASN A 18 12.04 -6.75 56.33
N PHE A 19 12.84 -7.48 55.55
CA PHE A 19 13.21 -7.08 54.20
C PHE A 19 11.95 -7.04 53.30
N ASP A 20 11.20 -8.12 53.24
CA ASP A 20 9.99 -8.22 52.40
C ASP A 20 8.91 -7.20 52.78
N GLU A 21 8.74 -6.89 54.07
CA GLU A 21 7.79 -5.88 54.52
C GLU A 21 8.20 -4.47 54.08
N ILE A 22 9.49 -4.14 54.14
CA ILE A 22 10.02 -2.85 53.69
C ILE A 22 9.84 -2.69 52.17
N TYR A 23 10.13 -3.71 51.36
CA TYR A 23 9.92 -3.66 49.91
C TYR A 23 8.44 -3.58 49.55
N TRP A 24 7.57 -4.30 50.28
CA TRP A 24 6.13 -4.23 50.06
C TRP A 24 5.57 -2.85 50.39
N LYS A 25 6.03 -2.24 51.49
CA LYS A 25 5.65 -0.87 51.89
C LYS A 25 6.18 0.17 50.90
N MET A 26 7.40 0.00 50.39
CA MET A 26 7.98 0.87 49.38
C MET A 26 7.25 0.74 48.03
N GLY A 27 7.01 -0.49 47.57
CA GLY A 27 6.28 -0.80 46.35
C GLY A 27 4.84 -0.28 46.38
N SER A 28 4.11 -0.51 47.48
CA SER A 28 2.75 0.00 47.66
C SER A 28 2.69 1.53 47.74
N THR A 29 3.68 2.17 48.37
CA THR A 29 3.80 3.64 48.40
C THR A 29 4.07 4.20 47.01
N ASN A 30 4.98 3.58 46.26
CA ASN A 30 5.27 3.97 44.88
C ASN A 30 4.07 3.77 43.96
N MET A 31 3.33 2.68 44.13
CA MET A 31 2.11 2.40 43.37
C MET A 31 1.00 3.42 43.70
N LYS A 32 0.82 3.80 44.96
CA LYS A 32 -0.08 4.88 45.38
C LYS A 32 0.29 6.22 44.73
N LYS A 33 1.59 6.56 44.71
CA LYS A 33 2.10 7.76 44.02
C LYS A 33 1.85 7.69 42.52
N PHE A 34 2.09 6.54 41.89
CA PHE A 34 1.83 6.30 40.48
C PHE A 34 0.34 6.53 40.13
N PHE A 35 -0.59 5.93 40.87
CA PHE A 35 -2.02 6.12 40.65
C PHE A 35 -2.50 7.55 40.98
N ALA A 36 -1.88 8.23 41.95
CA ALA A 36 -2.15 9.64 42.23
C ALA A 36 -1.70 10.54 41.06
N SER A 37 -0.51 10.28 40.51
CA SER A 37 -0.02 10.96 39.31
C SER A 37 -0.90 10.68 38.09
N LEU A 38 -1.35 9.44 37.88
CA LEU A 38 -2.28 9.09 36.79
C LEU A 38 -3.58 9.90 36.84
N LYS A 39 -4.12 10.18 38.03
CA LYS A 39 -5.32 11.02 38.19
C LYS A 39 -5.10 12.48 37.80
N SER A 40 -3.86 12.96 37.87
CA SER A 40 -3.48 14.33 37.45
C SER A 40 -3.17 14.45 35.96
N ILE A 41 -2.97 13.33 35.27
CA ILE A 41 -2.80 13.32 33.82
C ILE A 41 -4.17 13.59 33.19
N PRO A 42 -4.34 14.65 32.40
CA PRO A 42 -5.61 14.91 31.74
C PRO A 42 -5.97 13.72 30.84
N PRO A 43 -7.20 13.20 30.92
CA PRO A 43 -7.62 12.08 30.09
C PRO A 43 -7.48 12.48 28.62
N LYS A 44 -6.62 11.78 27.88
CA LYS A 44 -6.62 11.90 26.42
C LYS A 44 -7.89 11.26 25.89
N SER A 45 -8.59 11.98 25.02
CA SER A 45 -9.83 11.49 24.45
C SER A 45 -9.61 10.18 23.69
N LEU A 46 -10.38 9.13 24.01
CA LEU A 46 -10.38 7.87 23.26
C LEU A 46 -10.74 8.07 21.78
N SER A 47 -11.48 9.15 21.46
CA SER A 47 -11.77 9.53 20.08
C SER A 47 -10.51 9.94 19.32
N LEU A 48 -9.61 10.72 19.94
CA LEU A 48 -8.32 11.11 19.35
C LEU A 48 -7.48 9.87 19.00
N THR A 49 -7.42 8.88 19.89
CA THR A 49 -6.67 7.63 19.63
C THR A 49 -7.29 6.83 18.47
N LYS A 50 -8.62 6.71 18.42
CA LYS A 50 -9.32 6.02 17.31
C LYS A 50 -9.14 6.73 15.97
N GLU A 51 -9.22 8.05 15.95
CA GLU A 51 -8.99 8.85 14.74
C GLU A 51 -7.56 8.76 14.23
N VAL A 52 -6.58 8.79 15.14
CA VAL A 52 -5.16 8.60 14.79
C VAL A 52 -4.94 7.21 14.19
N LEU A 53 -5.46 6.15 14.81
CA LEU A 53 -5.36 4.79 14.27
C LEU A 53 -6.04 4.65 12.90
N ARG A 54 -7.21 5.26 12.72
CA ARG A 54 -7.91 5.29 11.42
C ARG A 54 -7.08 6.00 10.36
N LYS A 55 -6.54 7.18 10.67
CA LYS A 55 -5.68 7.94 9.75
C LYS A 55 -4.42 7.15 9.40
N ARG A 56 -3.76 6.52 10.38
CA ARG A 56 -2.58 5.67 10.16
C ARG A 56 -2.91 4.51 9.24
N LYS A 57 -4.04 3.83 9.45
CA LYS A 57 -4.47 2.72 8.57
C LYS A 57 -4.78 3.19 7.15
N GLN A 58 -5.39 4.36 6.99
CA GLN A 58 -5.62 4.93 5.66
C GLN A 58 -4.29 5.25 4.94
N LEU A 59 -3.30 5.81 5.64
CA LEU A 59 -1.98 6.07 5.06
C LEU A 59 -1.29 4.76 4.63
N ASP A 60 -1.32 3.75 5.50
CA ASP A 60 -0.79 2.41 5.21
C ASP A 60 -1.42 1.78 3.96
N VAL A 61 -2.76 1.76 3.89
CA VAL A 61 -3.49 1.25 2.71
C VAL A 61 -3.22 2.08 1.46
N THR A 62 -3.06 3.40 1.60
CA THR A 62 -2.67 4.25 0.47
C THR A 62 -1.28 3.87 -0.03
N VAL A 63 -0.27 3.77 0.84
CA VAL A 63 1.09 3.39 0.44
C VAL A 63 1.11 2.03 -0.26
N GLN A 64 0.48 1.02 0.35
CA GLN A 64 0.41 -0.33 -0.23
C GLN A 64 -0.31 -0.35 -1.58
N GLY A 65 -1.36 0.46 -1.73
CA GLY A 65 -2.14 0.54 -2.96
C GLY A 65 -1.50 1.37 -4.08
N LEU A 66 -0.64 2.34 -3.77
CA LEU A 66 0.06 3.12 -4.79
C LEU A 66 1.31 2.40 -5.34
N GLN A 67 1.95 1.53 -4.55
CA GLN A 67 3.14 0.77 -4.97
C GLN A 67 2.93 -0.02 -6.28
N PRO A 68 1.86 -0.82 -6.46
CA PRO A 68 1.60 -1.51 -7.72
C PRO A 68 1.43 -0.56 -8.92
N GLN A 69 0.82 0.62 -8.72
CA GLN A 69 0.62 1.59 -9.79
C GLN A 69 1.93 2.23 -10.23
N ILE A 70 2.83 2.52 -9.28
CA ILE A 70 4.19 2.98 -9.60
C ILE A 70 4.90 1.93 -10.44
N LYS A 71 4.86 0.65 -10.03
CA LYS A 71 5.46 -0.46 -10.79
C LYS A 71 4.89 -0.57 -12.21
N VAL A 72 3.57 -0.53 -12.35
CA VAL A 72 2.88 -0.56 -13.65
C VAL A 72 3.29 0.63 -14.51
N GLY A 73 3.33 1.83 -13.94
CA GLY A 73 3.76 3.05 -14.63
C GLY A 73 5.20 2.96 -15.12
N LEU A 74 6.13 2.48 -14.29
CA LEU A 74 7.54 2.30 -14.66
C LEU A 74 7.71 1.30 -15.81
N ILE A 75 6.98 0.19 -15.78
CA ILE A 75 7.01 -0.81 -16.87
C ILE A 75 6.43 -0.22 -18.15
N LYS A 76 5.37 0.58 -18.06
CA LYS A 76 4.80 1.29 -19.21
C LYS A 76 5.76 2.31 -19.81
N LEU A 77 6.54 3.01 -18.98
CA LEU A 77 7.60 3.91 -19.47
C LEU A 77 8.65 3.14 -20.27
N GLU A 78 9.06 1.97 -19.78
CA GLU A 78 10.04 1.13 -20.47
C GLU A 78 9.49 0.58 -21.79
N GLU A 79 8.22 0.16 -21.82
CA GLU A 79 7.52 -0.28 -23.03
C GLU A 79 7.59 0.78 -24.14
N ILE A 80 7.32 2.05 -23.80
CA ILE A 80 7.34 3.18 -24.76
C ILE A 80 8.77 3.50 -25.18
N ARG A 81 9.73 3.55 -24.25
CA ARG A 81 11.14 3.80 -24.57
C ARG A 81 11.70 2.76 -25.51
N LYS A 82 11.41 1.48 -25.26
CA LYS A 82 11.80 0.39 -26.16
C LYS A 82 11.17 0.55 -27.53
N THR A 83 9.88 0.89 -27.60
CA THR A 83 9.20 1.17 -28.87
C THR A 83 9.87 2.32 -29.63
N GLN A 84 10.24 3.42 -28.95
CA GLN A 84 10.96 4.54 -29.57
C GLN A 84 12.35 4.11 -30.07
N GLN A 85 13.06 3.28 -29.31
CA GLN A 85 14.35 2.74 -29.72
C GLN A 85 14.24 1.87 -30.98
N GLU A 86 13.23 1.00 -31.07
CA GLU A 86 13.04 0.16 -32.26
C GLU A 86 12.67 0.98 -33.50
N LEU A 87 11.92 2.08 -33.34
CA LEU A 87 11.69 3.03 -34.45
C LEU A 87 12.99 3.68 -34.95
N VAL A 88 13.96 3.92 -34.07
CA VAL A 88 15.28 4.44 -34.44
C VAL A 88 16.14 3.36 -35.09
N ASN A 89 16.13 2.13 -34.57
CA ASN A 89 16.88 1.00 -35.12
C ASN A 89 16.41 0.65 -36.54
N HIS A 90 15.09 0.69 -36.77
CA HIS A 90 14.45 0.38 -38.05
C HIS A 90 14.09 1.63 -38.86
N LYS A 91 14.91 2.69 -38.77
CA LYS A 91 14.62 3.98 -39.41
C LYS A 91 14.36 3.86 -40.92
N ALA A 92 15.13 3.03 -41.63
CA ALA A 92 14.99 2.87 -43.08
C ALA A 92 13.67 2.17 -43.46
N GLU A 93 13.24 1.20 -42.67
CA GLU A 93 11.95 0.52 -42.81
C GLU A 93 10.81 1.47 -42.49
N VAL A 94 10.93 2.26 -41.41
CA VAL A 94 9.96 3.30 -41.04
C VAL A 94 9.80 4.33 -42.16
N GLU A 95 10.91 4.83 -42.73
CA GLU A 95 10.95 5.76 -43.87
C GLU A 95 10.21 5.23 -45.10
N LYS A 96 10.34 3.93 -45.36
CA LYS A 96 9.68 3.23 -46.48
C LYS A 96 8.30 2.68 -46.11
N ASN A 97 7.83 2.91 -44.87
CA ASN A 97 6.61 2.35 -44.30
C ASN A 97 6.52 0.81 -44.43
N ILE A 98 7.67 0.15 -44.29
CA ILE A 98 7.81 -1.30 -44.27
C ILE A 98 7.52 -1.79 -42.84
N ASN A 99 6.71 -2.85 -42.72
CA ASN A 99 6.38 -3.44 -41.44
C ASN A 99 7.56 -4.25 -40.88
N PHE A 100 7.75 -4.23 -39.57
CA PHE A 100 8.75 -5.01 -38.85
C PHE A 100 8.21 -5.42 -37.48
N GLU A 101 8.76 -6.51 -36.94
CA GLU A 101 8.41 -7.05 -35.63
C GLU A 101 9.43 -6.66 -34.56
N TYR A 102 8.95 -6.47 -33.33
CA TYR A 102 9.80 -6.27 -32.17
C TYR A 102 9.09 -6.77 -30.90
N GLU A 103 9.86 -6.99 -29.83
CA GLU A 103 9.33 -7.46 -28.55
C GLU A 103 9.33 -6.37 -27.50
N VAL A 104 8.27 -6.27 -26.70
CA VAL A 104 8.18 -5.38 -25.54
C VAL A 104 7.67 -6.12 -24.32
N ASP A 105 8.11 -5.68 -23.14
CA ASP A 105 7.55 -6.14 -21.87
C ASP A 105 6.27 -5.36 -21.59
N VAL A 106 5.17 -6.08 -21.35
CA VAL A 106 3.85 -5.50 -21.10
C VAL A 106 3.28 -6.06 -19.81
N ILE A 107 2.44 -5.26 -19.15
CA ILE A 107 1.71 -5.69 -17.97
C ILE A 107 0.57 -6.63 -18.35
N ASN A 108 0.55 -7.78 -17.70
CA ASN A 108 -0.56 -8.71 -17.68
C ASN A 108 -1.26 -8.62 -16.31
N THR A 109 -2.55 -8.30 -16.31
CA THR A 109 -3.35 -8.25 -15.07
C THR A 109 -3.97 -9.63 -14.83
N ILE A 110 -3.66 -10.24 -13.69
CA ILE A 110 -4.17 -11.55 -13.30
C ILE A 110 -5.02 -11.46 -12.04
N LYS A 111 -5.96 -12.40 -11.90
CA LYS A 111 -6.75 -12.57 -10.68
C LYS A 111 -6.17 -13.72 -9.86
N LYS A 112 -5.69 -13.43 -8.67
CA LYS A 112 -5.21 -14.43 -7.72
C LYS A 112 -6.27 -14.71 -6.68
N VAL A 113 -6.75 -15.95 -6.66
CA VAL A 113 -7.75 -16.39 -5.69
C VAL A 113 -7.15 -16.36 -4.28
N ILE A 114 -7.89 -15.77 -3.35
CA ILE A 114 -7.59 -15.77 -1.92
C ILE A 114 -8.16 -17.07 -1.37
N SER A 115 -7.30 -18.10 -1.25
CA SER A 115 -7.69 -19.42 -0.74
C SER A 115 -7.42 -19.53 0.76
N GLY A 116 -8.33 -20.17 1.50
CA GLY A 116 -8.08 -20.62 2.87
C GLY A 116 -8.17 -19.56 3.97
N THR A 117 -8.49 -18.30 3.66
CA THR A 117 -8.72 -17.25 4.66
C THR A 117 -10.16 -16.74 4.59
N ARG A 118 -10.73 -16.26 5.71
CA ARG A 118 -12.01 -15.50 5.72
C ARG A 118 -11.81 -14.05 5.25
N GLU A 119 -10.72 -13.76 4.55
CA GLU A 119 -10.33 -12.41 4.15
C GLU A 119 -10.87 -12.09 2.76
N GLN A 120 -11.19 -10.83 2.54
CA GLN A 120 -11.71 -10.35 1.26
C GLN A 120 -10.89 -9.15 0.79
N ALA A 121 -10.76 -9.01 -0.51
CA ALA A 121 -10.20 -7.83 -1.15
C ALA A 121 -11.31 -6.85 -1.51
N THR A 122 -11.08 -5.56 -1.31
CA THR A 122 -11.92 -4.51 -1.89
C THR A 122 -11.38 -4.18 -3.27
N ASN A 123 -12.08 -4.61 -4.30
CA ASN A 123 -11.65 -4.44 -5.68
C ASN A 123 -12.50 -3.40 -6.40
N CYS A 124 -11.85 -2.50 -7.16
CA CYS A 124 -12.52 -1.62 -8.10
C CYS A 124 -12.81 -2.38 -9.40
N THR A 125 -14.08 -2.49 -9.77
CA THR A 125 -14.48 -3.18 -11.01
C THR A 125 -14.26 -2.33 -12.26
N ASN A 126 -14.16 -1.01 -12.12
CA ASN A 126 -13.84 -0.11 -13.22
C ASN A 126 -12.36 -0.19 -13.59
N CYS A 127 -11.48 -0.05 -12.59
CA CYS A 127 -10.04 -0.03 -12.81
C CYS A 127 -9.40 -1.43 -12.81
N GLN A 128 -10.14 -2.48 -12.45
CA GLN A 128 -9.59 -3.83 -12.22
C GLN A 128 -8.39 -3.81 -11.26
N PHE A 129 -8.59 -3.19 -10.10
CA PHE A 129 -7.52 -2.86 -9.14
C PHE A 129 -7.90 -3.26 -7.71
N THR A 130 -6.97 -3.85 -6.96
CA THR A 130 -7.14 -4.17 -5.53
C THR A 130 -6.88 -2.94 -4.67
N CYS A 131 -7.91 -2.35 -4.09
CA CYS A 131 -7.80 -1.10 -3.34
C CYS A 131 -7.42 -1.31 -1.86
N ASP A 132 -7.81 -2.44 -1.28
CA ASP A 132 -7.47 -2.83 0.09
C ASP A 132 -7.52 -4.36 0.24
N PHE A 133 -6.48 -4.95 0.82
CA PHE A 133 -6.42 -6.38 1.17
C PHE A 133 -5.42 -6.61 2.32
N PRO A 134 -5.79 -7.36 3.38
CA PRO A 134 -7.13 -7.87 3.67
C PRO A 134 -8.07 -6.77 4.16
N CYS A 135 -9.21 -6.61 3.52
CA CYS A 135 -10.25 -5.68 3.95
C CYS A 135 -11.11 -6.34 5.03
N ARG A 136 -11.26 -5.66 6.17
CA ARG A 136 -12.08 -6.10 7.31
C ARG A 136 -13.49 -5.48 7.33
N CYS A 137 -13.84 -4.74 6.28
CA CYS A 137 -15.17 -4.14 6.18
C CYS A 137 -16.19 -5.17 5.68
N SER A 138 -17.45 -5.01 6.07
CA SER A 138 -18.56 -5.74 5.45
C SER A 138 -19.11 -4.98 4.25
N ASP A 139 -19.87 -5.66 3.38
CA ASP A 139 -20.33 -5.09 2.12
C ASP A 139 -21.20 -3.84 2.29
N GLY A 140 -21.97 -3.76 3.38
CA GLY A 140 -22.79 -2.59 3.73
C GLY A 140 -22.02 -1.43 4.38
N TRP A 141 -20.75 -1.65 4.75
CA TRP A 141 -19.93 -0.69 5.50
C TRP A 141 -18.66 -0.29 4.73
N LYS A 142 -18.64 -0.50 3.41
CA LYS A 142 -17.50 -0.12 2.54
C LYS A 142 -17.15 1.37 2.63
N TRP A 143 -18.11 2.23 3.00
CA TRP A 143 -17.88 3.65 3.31
C TRP A 143 -16.80 3.89 4.37
N PHE A 144 -16.57 2.91 5.23
CA PHE A 144 -15.55 2.97 6.28
C PHE A 144 -14.24 2.26 5.91
N CYS A 145 -14.13 1.72 4.68
CA CYS A 145 -12.88 1.14 4.18
C CYS A 145 -11.75 2.19 4.21
N ALA A 146 -10.57 1.77 4.61
CA ALA A 146 -9.41 2.64 4.73
C ALA A 146 -8.97 3.24 3.38
N ALA A 147 -9.25 2.54 2.27
CA ALA A 147 -9.01 3.03 0.92
C ALA A 147 -9.93 4.20 0.52
N MET A 148 -10.99 4.49 1.29
CA MET A 148 -12.03 5.44 0.92
C MET A 148 -11.87 6.74 1.70
N ASP A 149 -12.09 7.86 1.01
CA ASP A 149 -12.17 9.17 1.63
C ASP A 149 -13.53 9.40 2.32
N MET A 150 -13.67 10.54 2.98
CA MET A 150 -14.90 10.90 3.70
C MET A 150 -16.10 11.16 2.78
N TRP A 151 -15.85 11.39 1.48
CA TRP A 151 -16.85 11.63 0.45
C TRP A 151 -17.20 10.35 -0.35
N GLY A 152 -16.59 9.22 0.00
CA GLY A 152 -16.84 7.93 -0.63
C GLY A 152 -16.10 7.72 -1.94
N ASN A 153 -15.05 8.50 -2.24
CA ASN A 153 -14.15 8.24 -3.35
C ASN A 153 -12.93 7.45 -2.89
N CYS A 154 -12.47 6.55 -3.74
CA CYS A 154 -11.29 5.75 -3.45
C CYS A 154 -10.03 6.59 -3.63
N LYS A 155 -9.15 6.59 -2.62
CA LYS A 155 -7.84 7.24 -2.67
C LYS A 155 -6.77 6.37 -3.31
N VAL A 156 -7.11 5.11 -3.58
CA VAL A 156 -6.15 4.09 -3.99
C VAL A 156 -6.27 3.76 -5.47
N CYS A 157 -7.46 3.46 -6.00
CA CYS A 157 -7.55 3.06 -7.41
C CYS A 157 -7.17 4.20 -8.38
N PRO A 158 -6.65 3.87 -9.57
CA PRO A 158 -6.11 4.85 -10.53
C PRO A 158 -7.04 6.03 -10.87
N ASP A 159 -8.34 5.76 -10.99
CA ASP A 159 -9.32 6.77 -11.42
C ASP A 159 -10.09 7.40 -10.25
N HIS A 160 -9.65 7.19 -9.01
CA HIS A 160 -10.33 7.67 -7.81
C HIS A 160 -11.82 7.35 -7.76
N CYS A 161 -12.19 6.15 -8.24
CA CYS A 161 -13.58 5.75 -8.44
C CYS A 161 -14.42 5.86 -7.16
N ALA A 162 -15.69 6.19 -7.34
CA ALA A 162 -16.68 6.19 -6.26
C ALA A 162 -16.90 4.78 -5.67
N MET A 163 -17.34 4.74 -4.42
CA MET A 163 -17.63 3.52 -3.64
C MET A 163 -18.41 2.46 -4.40
N ARG A 164 -19.40 2.87 -5.20
CA ARG A 164 -20.31 1.97 -5.94
C ARG A 164 -19.59 1.04 -6.93
N TYR A 165 -18.39 1.41 -7.39
CA TYR A 165 -17.57 0.58 -8.27
C TYR A 165 -16.72 -0.44 -7.51
N HIS A 166 -16.83 -0.49 -6.18
CA HIS A 166 -16.00 -1.34 -5.34
C HIS A 166 -16.80 -2.51 -4.76
N LYS A 167 -16.24 -3.72 -4.89
CA LYS A 167 -16.85 -4.97 -4.43
C LYS A 167 -15.89 -5.72 -3.52
N LEU A 168 -16.43 -6.33 -2.46
CA LEU A 168 -15.68 -7.33 -1.70
C LEU A 168 -15.65 -8.62 -2.51
N GLN A 169 -14.45 -9.12 -2.78
CA GLN A 169 -14.23 -10.30 -3.61
C GLN A 169 -13.15 -11.19 -3.00
N ASN A 170 -13.18 -12.47 -3.36
CA ASN A 170 -12.26 -13.50 -2.91
C ASN A 170 -11.03 -13.65 -3.81
N TYR A 171 -10.62 -12.58 -4.48
CA TYR A 171 -9.38 -12.54 -5.27
C TYR A 171 -8.76 -11.15 -5.23
N THR A 172 -7.45 -11.06 -5.39
CA THR A 172 -6.73 -9.82 -5.66
C THR A 172 -6.38 -9.74 -7.15
N PHE A 173 -6.29 -8.52 -7.67
CA PHE A 173 -5.56 -8.23 -8.90
C PHE A 173 -4.06 -8.16 -8.60
N GLU A 174 -3.28 -8.92 -9.37
CA GLU A 174 -1.82 -8.87 -9.40
C GLU A 174 -1.32 -8.57 -10.82
N TYR A 175 -0.08 -8.08 -10.91
CA TYR A 175 0.52 -7.62 -12.16
C TYR A 175 1.77 -8.43 -12.47
N ASP A 176 1.70 -9.21 -13.54
CA ASP A 176 2.80 -9.96 -14.10
C ASP A 176 3.35 -9.26 -15.35
N ILE A 177 4.61 -9.52 -15.68
CA ILE A 177 5.27 -9.00 -16.87
C ILE A 177 5.34 -10.13 -17.88
N LYS A 178 4.80 -9.89 -19.08
CA LYS A 178 4.94 -10.81 -20.21
C LYS A 178 5.65 -10.12 -21.36
N LYS A 179 6.42 -10.90 -22.12
CA LYS A 179 6.92 -10.46 -23.42
C LYS A 179 5.81 -10.56 -24.45
N GLU A 180 5.64 -9.49 -25.21
CA GLU A 180 4.66 -9.41 -26.29
C GLU A 180 5.37 -9.00 -27.58
N LYS A 181 5.15 -9.79 -28.64
CA LYS A 181 5.55 -9.42 -30.00
C LYS A 181 4.58 -8.40 -30.55
N ARG A 182 5.10 -7.34 -31.15
CA ARG A 182 4.34 -6.27 -31.80
C ARG A 182 4.88 -5.98 -33.18
N THR A 183 4.03 -5.40 -34.01
CA THR A 183 4.41 -4.92 -35.34
C THR A 183 4.35 -3.40 -35.39
N TYR A 184 5.18 -2.79 -36.26
CA TYR A 184 5.12 -1.36 -36.54
C TYR A 184 3.73 -0.94 -37.05
N GLU A 185 3.12 -1.77 -37.90
CA GLU A 185 1.78 -1.53 -38.44
C GLU A 185 0.71 -1.47 -37.34
N ASP A 186 0.67 -2.45 -36.43
CA ASP A 186 -0.31 -2.48 -35.33
C ASP A 186 -0.13 -1.29 -34.38
N MET A 187 1.13 -0.96 -34.07
CA MET A 187 1.46 0.17 -33.21
C MET A 187 1.02 1.48 -33.86
N LYS A 188 1.34 1.70 -35.14
CA LYS A 188 0.93 2.89 -35.88
C LYS A 188 -0.59 2.99 -35.97
N ALA A 189 -1.26 1.89 -36.31
CA ALA A 189 -2.72 1.83 -36.43
C ALA A 189 -3.42 2.19 -35.10
N LYS A 190 -2.87 1.80 -33.94
CA LYS A 190 -3.38 2.19 -32.62
C LYS A 190 -3.41 3.73 -32.46
N TYR A 191 -2.32 4.42 -32.80
CA TYR A 191 -2.25 5.89 -32.68
C TYR A 191 -3.08 6.61 -33.74
N GLU A 192 -3.12 6.09 -34.97
CA GLU A 192 -3.96 6.64 -36.05
C GLU A 192 -5.44 6.56 -35.70
N LYS A 193 -5.90 5.42 -35.16
CA LYS A 193 -7.27 5.24 -34.68
C LYS A 193 -7.60 6.21 -33.56
N ALA A 194 -6.69 6.41 -32.61
CA ALA A 194 -6.88 7.36 -31.52
C ALA A 194 -6.95 8.83 -32.01
N CYS A 195 -6.21 9.16 -33.08
CA CYS A 195 -6.21 10.50 -33.66
C CYS A 195 -7.31 10.72 -34.71
N GLY A 196 -7.97 9.65 -35.19
CA GLY A 196 -8.95 9.71 -36.28
C GLY A 196 -8.35 10.04 -37.64
N GLN A 197 -7.02 9.97 -37.81
CA GLN A 197 -6.33 10.29 -39.05
C GLN A 197 -5.04 9.49 -39.20
N LYS A 198 -4.58 9.33 -40.44
CA LYS A 198 -3.25 8.78 -40.73
C LYS A 198 -2.16 9.69 -40.16
N LEU A 199 -1.11 9.09 -39.59
CA LEU A 199 -0.04 9.82 -38.93
C LEU A 199 1.23 9.78 -39.78
N THR A 200 1.91 10.92 -39.83
CA THR A 200 3.30 10.98 -40.29
C THR A 200 4.21 10.41 -39.20
N GLN A 201 5.46 10.11 -39.55
CA GLN A 201 6.44 9.59 -38.60
C GLN A 201 6.73 10.59 -37.48
N GLU A 202 6.81 11.88 -37.80
CA GLU A 202 7.04 12.96 -36.85
C GLU A 202 5.87 13.07 -35.86
N LYS A 203 4.63 13.01 -36.37
CA LYS A 203 3.43 13.02 -35.51
C LYS A 203 3.36 11.78 -34.63
N LEU A 204 3.75 10.61 -35.15
CA LEU A 204 3.80 9.38 -34.36
C LEU A 204 4.83 9.49 -33.22
N LYS A 205 6.03 9.98 -33.52
CA LYS A 205 7.07 10.25 -32.52
C LYS A 205 6.58 11.22 -31.45
N GLN A 206 5.95 12.33 -31.85
CA GLN A 206 5.37 13.29 -30.92
C GLN A 206 4.33 12.64 -29.99
N LYS A 207 3.45 11.79 -30.54
CA LYS A 207 2.44 11.08 -29.74
C LYS A 207 3.05 10.14 -28.71
N LEU A 208 4.13 9.45 -29.07
CA LEU A 208 4.88 8.61 -28.14
C LEU A 208 5.55 9.44 -27.03
N GLU A 209 6.11 10.60 -27.36
CA GLU A 209 6.70 11.53 -26.38
C GLU A 209 5.64 12.12 -25.44
N GLU A 210 4.47 12.48 -25.97
CA GLU A 210 3.32 12.94 -25.17
C GLU A 210 2.84 11.86 -24.19
N GLU A 211 2.67 10.61 -24.65
CA GLU A 211 2.27 9.49 -23.79
C GLU A 211 3.34 9.20 -22.72
N LEU A 212 4.62 9.22 -23.09
CA LEU A 212 5.74 9.07 -22.16
C LEU A 212 5.70 10.13 -21.07
N GLY A 213 5.54 11.41 -21.44
CA GLY A 213 5.47 12.54 -20.50
C GLY A 213 4.27 12.44 -19.55
N GLN A 214 3.10 12.04 -20.06
CA GLN A 214 1.92 11.83 -19.23
C GLN A 214 2.12 10.74 -18.18
N ILE A 215 2.75 9.62 -18.56
CA ILE A 215 3.03 8.53 -17.62
C ILE A 215 4.10 8.95 -16.61
N GLN A 216 5.15 9.67 -17.05
CA GLN A 216 6.18 10.18 -16.15
C GLN A 216 5.58 11.09 -15.08
N SER A 217 4.71 12.03 -15.48
CA SER A 217 4.00 12.91 -14.54
C SER A 217 3.18 12.11 -13.54
N LYS A 218 2.39 11.13 -14.00
CA LYS A 218 1.57 10.28 -13.11
C LYS A 218 2.43 9.50 -12.12
N VAL A 219 3.53 8.90 -12.57
CA VAL A 219 4.45 8.15 -11.69
C VAL A 219 5.07 9.09 -10.66
N HIS A 220 5.48 10.29 -11.07
CA HIS A 220 6.02 11.30 -10.16
C HIS A 220 5.00 11.69 -9.07
N ASP A 221 3.75 11.98 -9.46
CA ASP A 221 2.69 12.36 -8.51
C ASP A 221 2.36 11.23 -7.51
N LEU A 222 2.40 9.98 -7.97
CA LEU A 222 2.25 8.79 -7.12
C LEU A 222 3.39 8.67 -6.11
N VAL A 223 4.64 8.83 -6.56
CA VAL A 223 5.83 8.79 -5.70
C VAL A 223 5.79 9.90 -4.66
N GLU A 224 5.46 11.13 -5.08
CA GLU A 224 5.34 12.28 -4.17
C GLU A 224 4.25 12.02 -3.11
N THR A 225 3.12 11.42 -3.51
CA THR A 225 2.05 11.06 -2.59
C THR A 225 2.49 9.99 -1.60
N VAL A 226 3.21 8.96 -2.04
CA VAL A 226 3.80 7.95 -1.14
C VAL A 226 4.77 8.60 -0.15
N SER A 227 5.68 9.47 -0.61
CA SER A 227 6.63 10.18 0.24
C SER A 227 5.92 11.02 1.31
N ARG A 228 4.87 11.77 0.93
CA ARG A 228 4.05 12.53 1.89
C ARG A 228 3.33 11.62 2.89
N CYS A 229 2.87 10.45 2.47
CA CYS A 229 2.23 9.49 3.37
C CYS A 229 3.24 8.92 4.38
N LEU A 230 4.44 8.55 3.93
CA LEU A 230 5.50 8.02 4.78
C LEU A 230 5.96 9.05 5.83
N ALA A 231 6.17 10.30 5.44
CA ALA A 231 6.54 11.38 6.36
C ALA A 231 5.50 11.67 7.47
N ARG A 232 4.26 11.17 7.31
CA ARG A 232 3.18 11.28 8.32
C ARG A 232 3.00 10.01 9.16
N LEU A 233 3.65 8.91 8.76
CA LEU A 233 3.65 7.63 9.47
C LEU A 233 4.79 7.55 10.50
N ASP A 234 5.89 8.27 10.23
CA ASP A 234 7.02 8.53 11.13
C ASP A 234 6.62 9.45 12.29
#